data_AF-A0A819GAL0-F1
#
_entry.id   AF-A0A819GAL0-F1
#
_cell.length_a   1.000
_cell.length_b   1.000
_cell.length_c   1.000
_cell.angle_alpha   90.00
_cell.angle_beta   90.00
_cell.angle_gamma   90.00
#
_symmetry.space_group_name_H-M   'P 1'
#
loop_
_entity.id
_entity.type
_entity.pdbx_description
1 polymer ?
#
loop_
_entity_poly.entity_id
_entity_poly.type
_entity_poly.pdbx_seq_one_letter_code
_entity_poly.pdbx_strand_id
1 'polypeptide(L)'
;MPVAETDGPPGAVLAGETLRKLSYRVSYVADPVTCNVLRACLKSIAADDHCVHEFYARHDEEEQIAEAHRLINLLKPKAMIAGELCSRSWNDGIRHNMKGKNINDWNPPVDEMLVQFKGRGIIIAVGDGGNEAGMANLKDNIPLASDGKTIMASGVYSDIPVTSWNSNLGLQAVASIAAAMESRFELIPTADQVIKTIEAALDAGAVEGVTQGKQENSLNGSYATRGVDGFAPYVHAADQDKLKSTLIQMKIKAML
;
A
#
# COMPACT_ATOMS: atom_id res chain seq x y z
N MET A 1 -11.23 -4.16 -16.72
CA MET A 1 -11.42 -4.93 -15.48
C MET A 1 -10.58 -4.27 -14.40
N PRO A 2 -10.97 -4.33 -13.12
CA PRO A 2 -10.09 -3.94 -12.02
C PRO A 2 -8.79 -4.72 -12.14
N VAL A 3 -7.68 -4.05 -11.91
CA VAL A 3 -6.36 -4.68 -11.89
C VAL A 3 -5.67 -4.17 -10.64
N ALA A 4 -5.19 -5.10 -9.82
CA ALA A 4 -4.34 -4.76 -8.69
C ALA A 4 -2.96 -4.35 -9.20
N GLU A 5 -2.36 -3.34 -8.56
CA GLU A 5 -0.99 -2.95 -8.87
C GLU A 5 0.01 -3.73 -8.01
N THR A 6 1.26 -3.77 -8.46
CA THR A 6 2.37 -4.37 -7.70
C THR A 6 2.84 -3.47 -6.55
N ASP A 7 2.47 -2.19 -6.55
CA ASP A 7 2.70 -1.32 -5.41
C ASP A 7 1.53 -1.38 -4.42
N GLY A 8 1.85 -1.46 -3.13
CA GLY A 8 0.88 -1.72 -2.04
C GLY A 8 0.91 -3.17 -1.51
N PRO A 9 0.44 -4.20 -2.25
CA PRO A 9 0.26 -5.54 -1.70
C PRO A 9 1.52 -6.21 -1.14
N PRO A 10 2.68 -6.23 -1.84
CA PRO A 10 3.91 -6.82 -1.29
C PRO A 10 4.35 -6.17 0.03
N GLY A 11 4.33 -4.83 0.09
CA GLY A 11 4.70 -4.08 1.28
C GLY A 11 3.73 -4.25 2.42
N ALA A 12 2.42 -4.30 2.14
CA ALA A 12 1.39 -4.58 3.13
C ALA A 12 1.61 -5.95 3.77
N VAL A 13 1.87 -6.97 2.96
CA VAL A 13 2.15 -8.33 3.44
C VAL A 13 3.39 -8.36 4.34
N LEU A 14 4.50 -7.79 3.90
CA LEU A 14 5.74 -7.78 4.69
C LEU A 14 5.62 -6.96 5.98
N ALA A 15 4.94 -5.82 5.92
CA ALA A 15 4.65 -5.00 7.10
C ALA A 15 3.76 -5.75 8.10
N GLY A 16 2.67 -6.34 7.63
CA GLY A 16 1.75 -7.09 8.47
C GLY A 16 2.39 -8.35 9.08
N GLU A 17 3.23 -9.07 8.34
CA GLU A 17 3.99 -10.20 8.90
C GLU A 17 4.99 -9.78 9.97
N THR A 18 5.65 -8.63 9.78
CA THR A 18 6.53 -8.06 10.80
C THR A 18 5.73 -7.72 12.07
N LEU A 19 4.57 -7.08 11.94
CA LEU A 19 3.69 -6.76 13.05
C LEU A 19 3.12 -8.01 13.74
N ARG A 20 2.76 -9.06 12.99
CA ARG A 20 2.34 -10.34 13.57
C ARG A 20 3.42 -10.97 14.43
N LYS A 21 4.67 -10.93 13.97
CA LYS A 21 5.83 -11.44 14.74
C LYS A 21 6.12 -10.59 15.98
N LEU A 22 5.64 -9.34 16.01
CA LEU A 22 5.59 -8.48 17.20
C LEU A 22 4.30 -8.69 18.04
N SER A 23 3.58 -9.81 17.82
CA SER A 23 2.36 -10.19 18.55
C SER A 23 1.12 -9.34 18.29
N TYR A 24 1.11 -8.50 17.26
CA TYR A 24 -0.10 -7.81 16.84
C TYR A 24 -1.03 -8.76 16.07
N ARG A 25 -2.34 -8.55 16.23
CA ARG A 25 -3.34 -9.16 15.34
C ARG A 25 -3.46 -8.30 14.09
N VAL A 26 -3.20 -8.88 12.93
CA VAL A 26 -3.25 -8.19 11.64
C VAL A 26 -4.30 -8.85 10.75
N SER A 27 -5.16 -8.03 10.16
CA SER A 27 -6.09 -8.38 9.10
C SER A 27 -5.86 -7.46 7.92
N TYR A 28 -5.99 -7.98 6.71
CA TYR A 28 -5.91 -7.21 5.48
C TYR A 28 -7.31 -6.98 4.92
N VAL A 29 -7.58 -5.78 4.42
CA VAL A 29 -8.83 -5.43 3.77
C VAL A 29 -8.49 -4.81 2.42
N ALA A 30 -9.06 -5.36 1.34
CA ALA A 30 -8.92 -4.82 0.00
C ALA A 30 -10.14 -5.25 -0.86
N ASP A 31 -10.20 -4.78 -2.10
CA ASP A 31 -11.18 -5.31 -3.06
C ASP A 31 -10.86 -6.78 -3.44
N PRO A 32 -11.83 -7.53 -4.02
CA PRO A 32 -11.62 -8.93 -4.36
C PRO A 32 -10.43 -9.24 -5.27
N VAL A 33 -10.08 -8.33 -6.21
CA VAL A 33 -8.94 -8.54 -7.11
C VAL A 33 -7.63 -8.41 -6.34
N THR A 34 -7.49 -7.35 -5.55
CA THR A 34 -6.31 -7.14 -4.70
C THR A 34 -6.19 -8.20 -3.60
N CYS A 35 -7.30 -8.72 -3.05
CA CYS A 35 -7.28 -9.83 -2.10
C CYS A 35 -6.63 -11.09 -2.66
N ASN A 36 -6.78 -11.40 -3.95
CA ASN A 36 -6.10 -12.54 -4.57
C ASN A 36 -4.58 -12.34 -4.61
N VAL A 37 -4.13 -11.13 -4.91
CA VAL A 37 -2.70 -10.75 -4.89
C VAL A 37 -2.14 -10.84 -3.46
N LEU A 38 -2.84 -10.30 -2.47
CA LEU A 38 -2.44 -10.40 -1.06
C LEU A 38 -2.29 -11.85 -0.59
N ARG A 39 -3.25 -12.72 -0.94
CA ARG A 39 -3.19 -14.16 -0.60
C ARG A 39 -1.99 -14.85 -1.28
N ALA A 40 -1.67 -14.50 -2.52
CA ALA A 40 -0.49 -15.03 -3.22
C ALA A 40 0.81 -14.58 -2.55
N CYS A 41 0.93 -13.29 -2.23
CA CYS A 41 2.05 -12.75 -1.48
C CYS A 41 2.24 -13.43 -0.12
N LEU A 42 1.17 -13.63 0.66
CA LEU A 42 1.23 -14.32 1.96
C LEU A 42 1.73 -15.77 1.81
N LYS A 43 1.20 -16.51 0.83
CA LYS A 43 1.65 -17.89 0.54
C LYS A 43 3.12 -17.97 0.16
N SER A 44 3.64 -17.00 -0.59
CA SER A 44 5.05 -16.98 -1.04
C SER A 44 6.06 -16.96 0.11
N ILE A 45 5.63 -16.48 1.29
CA ILE A 45 6.45 -16.41 2.51
C ILE A 45 5.91 -17.31 3.63
N ALA A 46 5.04 -18.28 3.29
CA ALA A 46 4.42 -19.23 4.21
C ALA A 46 3.66 -18.56 5.39
N ALA A 47 3.03 -17.42 5.14
CA ALA A 47 2.17 -16.72 6.09
C ALA A 47 0.70 -17.16 5.99
N ASP A 48 -0.06 -16.93 7.06
CA ASP A 48 -1.50 -17.20 7.11
C ASP A 48 -2.28 -16.25 6.18
N ASP A 49 -3.05 -16.82 5.25
CA ASP A 49 -3.89 -16.09 4.29
C ASP A 49 -5.37 -16.00 4.69
N HIS A 50 -5.79 -16.62 5.80
CA HIS A 50 -7.17 -16.53 6.33
C HIS A 50 -7.52 -15.16 6.94
N CYS A 51 -6.52 -14.30 7.08
CA CYS A 51 -6.61 -12.95 7.60
C CYS A 51 -7.00 -11.89 6.55
N VAL A 52 -7.26 -12.30 5.31
CA VAL A 52 -7.62 -11.42 4.19
C VAL A 52 -9.13 -11.33 4.04
N HIS A 53 -9.67 -10.12 4.17
CA HIS A 53 -11.10 -9.83 4.09
C HIS A 53 -11.40 -8.95 2.88
N GLU A 54 -12.42 -9.33 2.12
CA GLU A 54 -12.86 -8.59 0.95
C GLU A 54 -13.77 -7.44 1.38
N PHE A 55 -13.52 -6.26 0.82
CA PHE A 55 -14.41 -5.11 0.84
C PHE A 55 -15.25 -5.14 -0.44
N TYR A 56 -16.56 -5.28 -0.30
CA TYR A 56 -17.48 -5.35 -1.44
C TYR A 56 -18.58 -4.30 -1.32
N ALA A 57 -18.42 -3.20 -2.05
CA ALA A 57 -19.44 -2.18 -2.21
C ALA A 57 -19.30 -1.46 -3.56
N ARG A 58 -20.42 -0.96 -4.09
CA ARG A 58 -20.44 0.01 -5.19
C ARG A 58 -20.16 1.42 -4.69
N HIS A 59 -19.92 2.35 -5.62
CA HIS A 59 -19.92 3.80 -5.35
C HIS A 59 -21.34 4.29 -5.11
N ASP A 60 -21.88 3.92 -3.96
CA ASP A 60 -23.15 4.32 -3.38
C ASP A 60 -22.90 4.65 -1.91
N GLU A 61 -23.35 5.81 -1.46
CA GLU A 61 -23.02 6.32 -0.12
C GLU A 61 -23.48 5.37 0.99
N GLU A 62 -24.68 4.79 0.87
CA GLU A 62 -25.20 3.87 1.87
C GLU A 62 -24.45 2.53 1.85
N GLU A 63 -24.21 1.97 0.65
CA GLU A 63 -23.54 0.68 0.48
C GLU A 63 -22.09 0.70 1.01
N GLN A 64 -21.30 1.72 0.62
CA GLN A 64 -19.89 1.82 1.04
C GLN A 64 -19.76 2.05 2.56
N ILE A 65 -20.64 2.87 3.16
CA ILE A 65 -20.64 3.13 4.61
C ILE A 65 -21.03 1.86 5.37
N ALA A 66 -22.06 1.15 4.92
CA ALA A 66 -22.51 -0.10 5.54
C ALA A 66 -21.41 -1.17 5.51
N GLU A 67 -20.72 -1.32 4.38
CA GLU A 67 -19.63 -2.28 4.23
C GLU A 67 -18.42 -1.93 5.11
N ALA A 68 -18.02 -0.65 5.12
CA ALA A 68 -16.96 -0.18 6.01
C ALA A 68 -17.29 -0.44 7.48
N HIS A 69 -18.51 -0.14 7.91
CA HIS A 69 -18.97 -0.43 9.28
C HIS A 69 -18.99 -1.92 9.59
N ARG A 70 -19.42 -2.78 8.65
CA ARG A 70 -19.42 -4.23 8.83
C ARG A 70 -18.01 -4.73 9.14
N LEU A 71 -17.02 -4.32 8.35
CA LEU A 71 -15.62 -4.74 8.52
C LEU A 71 -14.99 -4.14 9.79
N ILE A 72 -15.23 -2.86 10.08
CA ILE A 72 -14.73 -2.22 11.32
C ILE A 72 -15.30 -2.93 12.55
N ASN A 73 -16.60 -3.26 12.57
CA ASN A 73 -17.25 -3.93 13.70
C ASN A 73 -16.82 -5.41 13.85
N LEU A 74 -16.56 -6.08 12.73
CA LEU A 74 -16.05 -7.46 12.70
C LEU A 74 -14.61 -7.52 13.23
N LEU A 75 -13.74 -6.68 12.69
CA LEU A 75 -12.29 -6.74 12.93
C LEU A 75 -11.86 -5.99 14.20
N LYS A 76 -12.65 -4.99 14.62
CA LYS A 76 -12.40 -4.12 15.78
C LYS A 76 -10.95 -3.59 15.82
N PRO A 77 -10.46 -2.97 14.73
CA PRO A 77 -9.09 -2.49 14.66
C PRO A 77 -8.85 -1.39 15.70
N LYS A 78 -7.65 -1.37 16.28
CA LYS A 78 -7.16 -0.25 17.12
C LYS A 78 -6.35 0.78 16.34
N ALA A 79 -5.85 0.37 15.18
CA ALA A 79 -5.16 1.20 14.21
C ALA A 79 -5.44 0.66 12.81
N MET A 80 -5.33 1.53 11.81
CA MET A 80 -5.34 1.19 10.39
C MET A 80 -4.05 1.66 9.75
N ILE A 81 -3.48 0.81 8.89
CA ILE A 81 -2.36 1.16 8.03
C ILE A 81 -2.87 1.03 6.60
N ALA A 82 -2.95 2.14 5.88
CA ALA A 82 -3.24 2.18 4.45
C ALA A 82 -1.95 2.33 3.66
N GLY A 83 -1.86 1.71 2.50
CA GLY A 83 -0.78 1.93 1.55
C GLY A 83 -1.26 1.72 0.14
N GLU A 84 -0.94 2.65 -0.75
CA GLU A 84 -1.35 2.65 -2.17
C GLU A 84 -2.87 2.50 -2.38
N LEU A 85 -3.66 3.01 -1.43
CA LEU A 85 -5.11 2.90 -1.48
C LEU A 85 -5.71 4.10 -2.20
N CYS A 86 -6.21 3.93 -3.42
CA CYS A 86 -6.85 5.01 -4.18
C CYS A 86 -7.95 5.74 -3.39
N SER A 87 -7.94 7.08 -3.42
CA SER A 87 -8.80 7.95 -2.62
C SER A 87 -9.72 8.83 -3.44
N ARG A 88 -10.89 9.14 -2.89
CA ARG A 88 -11.69 10.26 -3.40
C ARG A 88 -10.89 11.56 -3.32
N SER A 89 -10.88 12.34 -4.39
CA SER A 89 -10.27 13.67 -4.40
C SER A 89 -11.02 14.62 -3.47
N TRP A 90 -10.30 15.54 -2.83
CA TRP A 90 -10.93 16.58 -1.98
C TRP A 90 -11.82 17.54 -2.79
N ASN A 91 -11.62 17.63 -4.11
CA ASN A 91 -12.29 18.60 -4.98
C ASN A 91 -13.67 18.12 -5.44
N ASP A 92 -13.79 16.88 -5.91
CA ASP A 92 -15.00 16.36 -6.58
C ASP A 92 -15.47 15.02 -6.03
N GLY A 93 -14.77 14.42 -5.06
CA GLY A 93 -15.10 13.12 -4.52
C GLY A 93 -14.82 11.95 -5.47
N ILE A 94 -14.17 12.18 -6.62
CA ILE A 94 -13.84 11.15 -7.61
C ILE A 94 -12.45 10.58 -7.33
N ARG A 95 -12.27 9.28 -7.53
CA ARG A 95 -10.93 8.65 -7.53
C ARG A 95 -10.31 8.87 -8.90
N HIS A 96 -9.19 9.58 -8.92
CA HIS A 96 -8.41 9.84 -10.13
C HIS A 96 -7.07 9.11 -10.05
N ASN A 97 -6.60 8.55 -11.17
CA ASN A 97 -5.22 8.11 -11.27
C ASN A 97 -4.27 9.27 -11.62
N MET A 98 -2.96 9.01 -11.65
CA MET A 98 -1.92 10.00 -11.98
C MET A 98 -2.08 10.68 -13.36
N LYS A 99 -2.89 10.09 -14.26
CA LYS A 99 -3.22 10.66 -15.59
C LYS A 99 -4.49 11.52 -15.59
N GLY A 100 -5.11 11.73 -14.43
CA GLY A 100 -6.36 12.48 -14.29
C GLY A 100 -7.60 11.72 -14.77
N LYS A 101 -7.51 10.38 -14.92
CA LYS A 101 -8.67 9.58 -15.32
C LYS A 101 -9.45 9.15 -14.10
N ASN A 102 -10.77 9.30 -14.18
CA ASN A 102 -11.71 8.68 -13.24
C ASN A 102 -11.54 7.15 -13.28
N ILE A 103 -11.35 6.54 -12.12
CA ILE A 103 -11.19 5.09 -11.93
C ILE A 103 -12.31 4.46 -11.09
N ASN A 104 -13.38 5.20 -10.73
CA ASN A 104 -14.48 4.68 -9.91
C ASN A 104 -15.12 3.41 -10.51
N ASP A 105 -15.24 3.34 -11.84
CA ASP A 105 -15.86 2.20 -12.54
C ASP A 105 -15.16 0.85 -12.28
N TRP A 106 -13.89 0.87 -11.84
CA TRP A 106 -13.12 -0.35 -11.56
C TRP A 106 -12.31 -0.32 -10.27
N ASN A 107 -12.34 0.78 -9.51
CA ASN A 107 -11.73 0.87 -8.18
C ASN A 107 -12.83 1.02 -7.12
N PRO A 108 -13.10 0.00 -6.29
CA PRO A 108 -14.10 0.08 -5.22
C PRO A 108 -13.78 1.16 -4.17
N PRO A 109 -14.78 1.66 -3.42
CA PRO A 109 -14.61 2.73 -2.43
C PRO A 109 -14.00 2.24 -1.10
N VAL A 110 -12.88 1.52 -1.15
CA VAL A 110 -12.23 0.96 0.05
C VAL A 110 -11.70 2.05 1.00
N ASP A 111 -11.39 3.23 0.48
CA ASP A 111 -11.03 4.43 1.25
C ASP A 111 -12.09 4.84 2.28
N GLU A 112 -13.35 4.42 2.10
CA GLU A 112 -14.42 4.59 3.09
C GLU A 112 -14.07 3.97 4.45
N MET A 113 -13.25 2.91 4.48
CA MET A 113 -12.73 2.33 5.72
C MET A 113 -12.06 3.38 6.61
N LEU A 114 -11.23 4.26 6.03
CA LEU A 114 -10.52 5.30 6.76
C LEU A 114 -11.46 6.43 7.18
N VAL A 115 -12.41 6.79 6.32
CA VAL A 115 -13.45 7.80 6.63
C VAL A 115 -14.24 7.39 7.87
N GLN A 116 -14.75 6.15 7.90
CA GLN A 116 -15.58 5.65 9.00
C GLN A 116 -14.78 5.30 10.25
N PHE A 117 -13.47 5.05 10.12
CA PHE A 117 -12.58 4.77 11.25
C PHE A 117 -12.04 6.03 11.94
N LYS A 118 -12.11 7.20 11.29
CA LYS A 118 -11.61 8.47 11.83
C LYS A 118 -12.11 8.73 13.25
N GLY A 119 -11.20 9.01 14.18
CA GLY A 119 -11.49 9.28 15.59
C GLY A 119 -11.72 8.03 16.45
N ARG A 120 -11.67 6.81 15.89
CA ARG A 120 -11.80 5.55 16.65
C ARG A 120 -10.45 4.91 17.03
N GLY A 121 -9.36 5.36 16.42
CA GLY A 121 -8.00 4.86 16.61
C GLY A 121 -7.02 5.65 15.77
N ILE A 122 -5.82 5.10 15.54
CA ILE A 122 -4.76 5.74 14.75
C ILE A 122 -4.80 5.27 13.29
N ILE A 123 -4.70 6.21 12.36
CA ILE A 123 -4.57 5.97 10.92
C ILE A 123 -3.16 6.38 10.49
N ILE A 124 -2.37 5.40 10.05
CA ILE A 124 -1.11 5.62 9.33
C ILE A 124 -1.40 5.37 7.86
N ALA A 125 -0.98 6.28 6.99
CA ALA A 125 -1.20 6.13 5.56
C ALA A 125 0.09 6.35 4.79
N VAL A 126 0.39 5.45 3.86
CA VAL A 126 1.54 5.52 2.96
C VAL A 126 1.02 5.80 1.55
N GLY A 127 1.67 6.74 0.85
CA GLY A 127 1.40 7.06 -0.56
C GLY A 127 2.62 7.68 -1.22
N ASP A 128 2.64 7.71 -2.55
CA ASP A 128 3.77 8.22 -3.35
C ASP A 128 3.37 9.27 -4.41
N GLY A 129 2.09 9.34 -4.78
CA GLY A 129 1.53 10.27 -5.76
C GLY A 129 0.64 11.37 -5.18
N GLY A 130 0.02 11.13 -4.02
CA GLY A 130 -0.84 12.08 -3.30
C GLY A 130 -2.35 11.91 -3.54
N ASN A 131 -2.75 11.00 -4.43
CA ASN A 131 -4.14 10.60 -4.67
C ASN A 131 -4.58 9.40 -3.80
N GLU A 132 -3.77 8.99 -2.84
CA GLU A 132 -4.00 7.86 -1.94
C GLU A 132 -4.68 8.28 -0.64
N ALA A 133 -5.40 7.35 -0.03
CA ALA A 133 -6.24 7.58 1.12
C ALA A 133 -5.34 7.86 2.33
N GLY A 134 -5.56 9.00 2.98
CA GLY A 134 -4.73 9.48 4.08
C GLY A 134 -3.80 10.64 3.72
N MET A 135 -3.65 10.99 2.44
CA MET A 135 -2.80 12.11 1.98
C MET A 135 -3.48 13.48 2.04
N ALA A 136 -4.72 13.60 2.53
CA ALA A 136 -5.44 14.88 2.55
C ALA A 136 -4.73 16.00 3.33
N ASN A 137 -3.95 15.65 4.35
CA ASN A 137 -3.19 16.61 5.16
C ASN A 137 -2.09 17.30 4.33
N LEU A 138 -1.72 16.72 3.19
CA LEU A 138 -0.69 17.21 2.29
C LEU A 138 -1.26 17.86 1.03
N LYS A 139 -2.61 17.94 0.89
CA LYS A 139 -3.29 18.31 -0.36
C LYS A 139 -2.80 19.60 -1.01
N ASP A 140 -2.39 20.58 -0.20
CA ASP A 140 -1.93 21.89 -0.69
C ASP A 140 -0.53 21.83 -1.35
N ASN A 141 0.19 20.72 -1.16
CA ASN A 141 1.50 20.44 -1.76
C ASN A 141 1.44 19.37 -2.87
N ILE A 142 0.27 18.78 -3.13
CA ILE A 142 0.12 17.75 -4.15
C ILE A 142 -0.12 18.42 -5.51
N PRO A 143 0.66 18.07 -6.56
CA PRO A 143 0.48 18.66 -7.88
C PRO A 143 -0.84 18.22 -8.52
N LEU A 144 -1.21 18.91 -9.60
CA LEU A 144 -2.24 18.40 -10.51
C LEU A 144 -1.78 17.07 -11.13
N ALA A 145 -2.74 16.29 -11.61
CA ALA A 145 -2.44 15.11 -12.42
C ALA A 145 -1.65 15.48 -13.68
N SER A 146 -1.06 14.48 -14.36
CA SER A 146 -0.20 14.69 -15.53
C SER A 146 -0.90 15.36 -16.72
N ASP A 147 -2.24 15.46 -16.70
CA ASP A 147 -3.02 16.21 -17.69
C ASP A 147 -2.98 17.74 -17.46
N GLY A 148 -2.37 18.19 -16.37
CA GLY A 148 -2.17 19.60 -16.02
C GLY A 148 -3.43 20.33 -15.58
N LYS A 149 -4.54 19.64 -15.33
CA LYS A 149 -5.84 20.26 -14.99
C LYS A 149 -6.63 19.53 -13.91
N THR A 150 -6.42 18.23 -13.72
CA THR A 150 -7.20 17.43 -12.78
C THR A 150 -6.63 17.51 -11.37
N ILE A 151 -7.46 17.88 -10.40
CA ILE A 151 -7.11 17.86 -8.98
C ILE A 151 -7.33 16.44 -8.45
N MET A 152 -6.24 15.69 -8.30
CA MET A 152 -6.25 14.30 -7.81
C MET A 152 -5.97 14.16 -6.32
N ALA A 153 -5.54 15.25 -5.67
CA ALA A 153 -5.14 15.22 -4.27
C ALA A 153 -6.25 14.66 -3.37
N SER A 154 -5.87 13.74 -2.51
CA SER A 154 -6.77 12.99 -1.64
C SER A 154 -7.63 13.88 -0.73
N GLY A 155 -8.88 13.48 -0.51
CA GLY A 155 -9.81 14.05 0.47
C GLY A 155 -9.90 13.26 1.77
N VAL A 156 -9.19 12.13 1.88
CA VAL A 156 -9.23 11.24 3.04
C VAL A 156 -8.06 11.53 3.98
N TYR A 157 -8.39 11.74 5.25
CA TYR A 157 -7.45 12.11 6.33
C TYR A 157 -6.70 10.90 6.89
N SER A 158 -5.46 11.12 7.35
CA SER A 158 -4.74 10.22 8.26
C SER A 158 -4.12 11.01 9.42
N ASP A 159 -3.91 10.34 10.56
CA ASP A 159 -3.19 10.93 11.69
C ASP A 159 -1.70 11.07 11.37
N ILE A 160 -1.15 10.10 10.63
CA ILE A 160 0.26 10.04 10.25
C ILE A 160 0.38 9.74 8.75
N PRO A 161 0.47 10.77 7.90
CA PRO A 161 0.81 10.60 6.49
C PRO A 161 2.31 10.32 6.35
N VAL A 162 2.65 9.30 5.57
CA VAL A 162 4.02 8.90 5.24
C VAL A 162 4.16 8.94 3.73
N THR A 163 5.02 9.82 3.22
CA THR A 163 5.38 9.81 1.81
C THR A 163 6.58 8.89 1.60
N SER A 164 6.54 8.12 0.53
CA SER A 164 7.66 7.29 0.06
C SER A 164 7.77 7.45 -1.45
N TRP A 165 8.89 7.08 -2.04
CA TRP A 165 8.99 7.04 -3.51
C TRP A 165 8.27 5.82 -4.11
N ASN A 166 7.90 4.88 -3.24
CA ASN A 166 7.18 3.64 -3.51
C ASN A 166 6.46 3.22 -2.21
N SER A 167 5.16 2.90 -2.27
CA SER A 167 4.37 2.60 -1.08
C SER A 167 4.77 1.30 -0.39
N ASN A 168 5.26 0.29 -1.13
CA ASN A 168 5.76 -0.95 -0.53
C ASN A 168 6.89 -0.69 0.47
N LEU A 169 7.87 0.15 0.12
CA LEU A 169 8.98 0.51 1.02
C LEU A 169 8.48 1.30 2.23
N GLY A 170 7.54 2.24 2.03
CA GLY A 170 6.99 3.03 3.13
C GLY A 170 6.26 2.17 4.17
N LEU A 171 5.45 1.20 3.71
CA LEU A 171 4.79 0.22 4.58
C LEU A 171 5.82 -0.63 5.35
N GLN A 172 6.84 -1.13 4.66
CA GLN A 172 7.92 -1.90 5.28
C GLN A 172 8.68 -1.06 6.31
N ALA A 173 8.94 0.22 6.04
CA ALA A 173 9.60 1.14 6.96
C ALA A 173 8.82 1.32 8.26
N VAL A 174 7.50 1.55 8.18
CA VAL A 174 6.63 1.68 9.37
C VAL A 174 6.76 0.45 10.27
N ALA A 175 6.63 -0.76 9.73
CA ALA A 175 6.73 -1.97 10.53
C ALA A 175 8.18 -2.28 10.99
N SER A 176 9.18 -1.95 10.18
CA SER A 176 10.60 -2.14 10.53
C SER A 176 11.03 -1.22 11.67
N ILE A 177 10.52 0.01 11.72
CA ILE A 177 10.73 0.92 12.84
C ILE A 177 10.10 0.34 14.11
N ALA A 178 8.87 -0.19 14.05
CA ALA A 178 8.25 -0.85 15.20
C ALA A 178 9.12 -2.01 15.72
N ALA A 179 9.65 -2.86 14.83
CA ALA A 179 10.57 -3.93 15.20
C ALA A 179 11.89 -3.41 15.81
N ALA A 180 12.46 -2.35 15.24
CA ALA A 180 13.69 -1.72 15.74
C ALA A 180 13.52 -1.07 17.11
N MET A 181 12.35 -0.49 17.41
CA MET A 181 12.01 0.05 18.73
C MET A 181 12.05 -1.04 19.81
N GLU A 182 11.61 -2.26 19.47
CA GLU A 182 11.70 -3.44 20.34
C GLU A 182 13.07 -4.16 20.25
N SER A 183 14.03 -3.61 19.50
CA SER A 183 15.34 -4.21 19.23
C SER A 183 15.27 -5.61 18.58
N ARG A 184 14.21 -5.86 17.82
CA ARG A 184 13.92 -7.12 17.11
C ARG A 184 14.27 -7.04 15.63
N PHE A 185 15.51 -6.68 15.32
CA PHE A 185 15.98 -6.45 13.94
C PHE A 185 15.93 -7.71 13.05
N GLU A 186 15.90 -8.89 13.64
CA GLU A 186 15.71 -10.16 12.94
C GLU A 186 14.31 -10.32 12.33
N LEU A 187 13.33 -9.51 12.78
CA LEU A 187 11.97 -9.52 12.25
C LEU A 187 11.80 -8.61 11.01
N ILE A 188 12.75 -7.71 10.77
CA ILE A 188 12.74 -6.81 9.61
C ILE A 188 12.84 -7.64 8.32
N PRO A 189 11.97 -7.41 7.32
CA PRO A 189 11.96 -8.16 6.07
C PRO A 189 13.34 -8.23 5.41
N THR A 190 13.63 -9.37 4.80
CA THR A 190 14.86 -9.62 4.05
C THR A 190 14.68 -9.28 2.57
N ALA A 191 15.78 -8.98 1.88
CA ALA A 191 15.81 -8.84 0.42
C ALA A 191 15.10 -10.00 -0.32
N ASP A 192 15.36 -11.25 0.08
CA ASP A 192 14.72 -12.42 -0.50
C ASP A 192 13.20 -12.42 -0.33
N GLN A 193 12.69 -11.99 0.82
CA GLN A 193 11.25 -11.89 1.05
C GLN A 193 10.62 -10.80 0.18
N VAL A 194 11.31 -9.67 -0.02
CA VAL A 194 10.86 -8.60 -0.93
C VAL A 194 10.75 -9.10 -2.35
N ILE A 195 11.76 -9.79 -2.86
CA ILE A 195 11.73 -10.34 -4.22
C ILE A 195 10.59 -11.36 -4.36
N LYS A 196 10.47 -12.30 -3.43
CA LYS A 196 9.43 -13.35 -3.46
C LYS A 196 8.01 -12.79 -3.45
N THR A 197 7.73 -11.77 -2.63
CA THR A 197 6.38 -11.19 -2.57
C THR A 197 6.06 -10.38 -3.82
N ILE A 198 7.03 -9.64 -4.39
CA ILE A 198 6.82 -8.93 -5.66
C ILE A 198 6.58 -9.92 -6.80
N GLU A 199 7.38 -10.99 -6.91
CA GLU A 199 7.21 -12.03 -7.92
C GLU A 199 5.85 -12.73 -7.78
N ALA A 200 5.45 -13.07 -6.55
CA ALA A 200 4.15 -13.66 -6.29
C ALA A 200 2.98 -12.73 -6.66
N ALA A 201 3.12 -11.42 -6.45
CA ALA A 201 2.12 -10.45 -6.86
C ALA A 201 1.98 -10.42 -8.39
N LEU A 202 3.11 -10.33 -9.11
CA LEU A 202 3.16 -10.36 -10.57
C LEU A 202 2.54 -11.64 -11.14
N ASP A 203 2.88 -12.80 -10.58
CA ASP A 203 2.37 -14.09 -11.03
C ASP A 203 0.89 -14.29 -10.70
N ALA A 204 0.38 -13.59 -9.67
CA ALA A 204 -1.05 -13.49 -9.38
C ALA A 204 -1.81 -12.52 -10.30
N GLY A 205 -1.12 -11.87 -11.24
CA GLY A 205 -1.71 -10.96 -12.23
C GLY A 205 -1.74 -9.49 -11.80
N ALA A 206 -1.03 -9.12 -10.73
CA ALA A 206 -0.80 -7.71 -10.43
C ALA A 206 0.00 -7.06 -11.57
N VAL A 207 -0.33 -5.81 -11.88
CA VAL A 207 0.27 -5.07 -12.99
C VAL A 207 1.20 -3.99 -12.45
N GLU A 208 2.29 -3.78 -13.17
CA GLU A 208 3.22 -2.71 -12.86
C GLU A 208 2.62 -1.37 -13.32
N GLY A 209 2.42 -0.42 -12.38
CA GLY A 209 1.60 0.79 -12.55
C GLY A 209 2.10 1.76 -13.63
N VAL A 210 3.40 1.77 -13.93
CA VAL A 210 4.02 2.69 -14.90
C VAL A 210 3.96 2.14 -16.33
N THR A 211 4.40 0.89 -16.52
CA THR A 211 4.54 0.21 -17.82
C THR A 211 3.29 -0.59 -18.21
N GLN A 212 2.37 -0.82 -17.27
CA GLN A 212 1.12 -1.56 -17.45
C GLN A 212 1.31 -2.97 -18.04
N GLY A 213 2.48 -3.58 -17.80
CA GLY A 213 2.81 -4.88 -18.39
C GLY A 213 3.01 -4.85 -19.91
N LYS A 214 3.14 -3.68 -20.55
CA LYS A 214 3.52 -3.58 -21.96
C LYS A 214 4.97 -4.03 -22.13
N GLN A 215 5.16 -5.24 -22.63
CA GLN A 215 6.38 -5.62 -23.32
C GLN A 215 6.34 -4.97 -24.71
N GLU A 216 7.10 -3.91 -24.93
CA GLU A 216 7.44 -3.51 -26.30
C GLU A 216 8.87 -3.98 -26.62
N ASN A 217 8.94 -4.78 -27.69
CA ASN A 217 10.17 -5.25 -28.30
C ASN A 217 11.04 -4.07 -28.74
N SER A 218 12.34 -4.28 -28.65
CA SER A 218 13.46 -3.37 -28.89
C SER A 218 13.29 -2.31 -29.99
N LEU A 219 13.84 -1.12 -29.70
CA LEU A 219 14.77 -0.40 -30.59
C LEU A 219 15.63 0.67 -29.88
N ASN A 220 15.37 1.00 -28.59
CA ASN A 220 16.13 2.03 -27.84
C ASN A 220 16.58 1.67 -26.40
N GLY A 221 16.59 0.39 -26.00
CA GLY A 221 17.42 -0.05 -24.87
C GLY A 221 16.96 0.26 -23.43
N SER A 222 15.66 0.40 -23.16
CA SER A 222 15.11 0.34 -21.80
C SER A 222 14.02 -0.73 -21.70
N TYR A 223 14.27 -1.77 -20.91
CA TYR A 223 13.28 -2.83 -20.66
C TYR A 223 12.18 -2.30 -19.74
N ALA A 224 10.92 -2.60 -20.03
CA ALA A 224 9.87 -2.58 -19.02
C ALA A 224 10.18 -3.70 -18.02
N THR A 225 10.80 -3.34 -16.90
CA THR A 225 11.17 -4.31 -15.87
C THR A 225 9.90 -4.80 -15.17
N ARG A 226 9.58 -6.10 -15.31
CA ARG A 226 8.70 -6.79 -14.34
C ARG A 226 9.17 -6.39 -12.94
N GLY A 227 8.31 -5.78 -12.14
CA GLY A 227 8.72 -5.19 -10.86
C GLY A 227 7.66 -4.26 -10.31
N VAL A 228 8.08 -3.18 -9.63
CA VAL A 228 7.21 -2.17 -9.02
C VAL A 228 7.69 -0.78 -9.44
N ASP A 229 6.77 0.07 -9.88
CA ASP A 229 6.98 1.45 -10.36
C ASP A 229 8.11 1.63 -11.37
N GLY A 230 8.21 0.67 -12.29
CA GLY A 230 9.22 0.62 -13.35
C GLY A 230 10.57 0.03 -12.93
N PHE A 231 10.76 -0.31 -11.65
CA PHE A 231 12.01 -0.85 -11.13
C PHE A 231 11.93 -2.35 -10.85
N ALA A 232 13.02 -3.06 -11.16
CA ALA A 232 13.15 -4.50 -10.91
C ALA A 232 13.07 -4.85 -9.41
N PRO A 233 12.63 -6.07 -9.03
CA PRO A 233 12.56 -6.52 -7.64
C PRO A 233 13.86 -6.36 -6.85
N TYR A 234 15.03 -6.52 -7.49
CA TYR A 234 16.31 -6.37 -6.80
C TYR A 234 16.61 -4.94 -6.34
N VAL A 235 16.01 -3.92 -6.97
CA VAL A 235 16.13 -2.51 -6.54
C VAL A 235 15.41 -2.34 -5.21
N HIS A 236 14.17 -2.79 -5.14
CA HIS A 236 13.35 -2.79 -3.92
C HIS A 236 13.99 -3.60 -2.79
N ALA A 237 14.61 -4.73 -3.13
CA ALA A 237 15.34 -5.57 -2.18
C ALA A 237 16.55 -4.83 -1.58
N ALA A 238 17.30 -4.09 -2.40
CA ALA A 238 18.44 -3.29 -1.94
C ALA A 238 18.01 -2.13 -1.02
N ASP A 239 16.88 -1.49 -1.30
CA ASP A 239 16.33 -0.46 -0.41
C ASP A 239 15.91 -1.03 0.95
N GLN A 240 15.34 -2.24 0.97
CA GLN A 240 15.00 -2.91 2.22
C GLN A 240 16.25 -3.26 3.05
N ASP A 241 17.31 -3.75 2.42
CA ASP A 241 18.58 -4.00 3.11
C ASP A 241 19.21 -2.71 3.65
N LYS A 242 19.15 -1.63 2.87
CA LYS A 242 19.62 -0.30 3.30
C LYS A 242 18.83 0.21 4.49
N LEU A 243 17.49 0.11 4.47
CA LEU A 243 16.61 0.45 5.59
C LEU A 243 17.02 -0.31 6.85
N LYS A 244 17.17 -1.64 6.76
CA LYS A 244 17.57 -2.49 7.89
C LYS A 244 18.92 -2.07 8.46
N SER A 245 19.92 -1.86 7.60
CA SER A 245 21.25 -1.40 7.99
C SER A 245 21.20 -0.03 8.69
N THR A 246 20.44 0.92 8.15
CA THR A 246 20.26 2.25 8.75
C THR A 246 19.64 2.17 10.13
N LEU A 247 18.58 1.36 10.33
CA LEU A 247 17.94 1.20 11.64
C LEU A 247 18.89 0.61 12.69
N ILE A 248 19.71 -0.38 12.31
CA ILE A 248 20.75 -0.95 13.19
C ILE A 248 21.78 0.11 13.57
N GLN A 249 22.28 0.88 12.60
CA GLN A 249 23.26 1.94 12.84
C GLN A 249 22.70 3.04 13.74
N MET A 250 21.43 3.44 13.56
CA MET A 250 20.76 4.41 14.42
C MET A 250 20.69 3.91 15.87
N LYS A 251 20.36 2.63 16.07
CA LYS A 251 20.31 2.03 17.42
C LYS A 251 21.69 2.01 18.07
N ILE A 252 22.72 1.60 17.34
CA ILE A 252 24.11 1.60 17.86
C ILE A 252 24.53 3.01 18.27
N LYS A 253 24.27 4.01 17.44
CA LYS A 253 24.60 5.41 17.75
C LYS A 253 23.86 5.94 18.97
N ALA A 254 22.60 5.53 19.19
CA ALA A 254 21.83 5.94 20.36
C ALA A 254 22.29 5.29 21.68
N MET A 255 23.13 4.24 21.61
CA MET A 255 23.72 3.58 22.78
C MET A 255 25.10 4.12 23.18
N LEU A 256 25.71 4.94 22.31
CA LEU A 256 26.99 5.62 22.53
C LEU A 256 26.77 7.02 23.13
#